data_AF-A0A0S7EZD8-F1
#
_entry.id   AF-A0A0S7EZD8-F1
#
_cell.length_a   1.000
_cell.length_b   1.000
_cell.length_c   1.000
_cell.angle_alpha   90.00
_cell.angle_beta   90.00
_cell.angle_gamma   90.00
#
_symmetry.space_group_name_H-M   'P 1'
#
loop_
_entity.id
_entity.type
_entity.pdbx_description
1 polymer ?
#
loop_
_entity_poly.entity_id
_entity_poly.type
_entity_poly.pdbx_seq_one_letter_code
_entity_poly.pdbx_strand_id
1 'polypeptide(L)'
;KRVMTAKEKKTQLDDRTRITELFAVALPPLLAKYAVDAEKVTNLLQLPQYFDLEIYTTGRLEKHLEALLRQIKEIVEKHTDTEVLESCSKTYHALCNEEFTIFNRVDIARSQLLDELVDKFSRLLEDFLQEGEDADEDDAYQVLSTLKRITAFHNAHDLSGWDLFTSNFKLLNTGIENGDMPEQIVIHSLQCTHYVILWQLAKLSEGSSRKDDMVNLRKQMRAFCMMCQRYLTNVNTAVKEQAFTILCDLLLIFSHQMVSGGREHLEPLVYSPEDSLQSELLSFILNHVFIDQDDDTNSTDGQQDDEAVKIEALHKRRNLLAAYCKLIIYCVVEMRTGADIFKQYMRYYNDYGDIIKETMSKTRQIDKIQCAKTLILSLQQLFNEMLSELGHGFDRSSSAFCGIKELARRFSLTFGLDQVKTRDAIAMLHKDGIEFAFKEPSPQGEGGPPLNLAFLDILSEFSSKLMRQDKRTVHMYLERFMTF
;
A
#
# COMPACT_ATOMS: atom_id res chain seq x y z
N LYS A 1 24.08 -12.03 3.99
CA LYS A 1 23.97 -12.37 5.43
C LYS A 1 25.27 -13.04 5.88
N ARG A 2 25.88 -12.61 7.00
CA ARG A 2 27.13 -13.21 7.54
C ARG A 2 26.82 -14.55 8.19
N VAL A 3 27.64 -15.57 7.93
CA VAL A 3 27.49 -16.91 8.54
C VAL A 3 28.08 -16.89 9.94
N MET A 4 27.32 -17.40 10.92
CA MET A 4 27.78 -17.53 12.30
C MET A 4 28.74 -18.71 12.47
N THR A 5 29.81 -18.48 13.23
CA THR A 5 30.76 -19.51 13.68
C THR A 5 30.11 -20.46 14.69
N ALA A 6 30.70 -21.65 14.88
CA ALA A 6 30.22 -22.61 15.87
C ALA A 6 30.20 -22.04 17.30
N LYS A 7 31.18 -21.19 17.65
CA LYS A 7 31.24 -20.51 18.95
C LYS A 7 30.09 -19.51 19.11
N GLU A 8 29.83 -18.68 18.10
CA GLU A 8 28.73 -17.71 18.11
C GLU A 8 27.36 -18.42 18.22
N LYS A 9 27.16 -19.54 17.50
CA LYS A 9 25.93 -20.33 17.61
C LYS A 9 25.72 -20.90 19.01
N LYS A 10 26.79 -21.40 19.64
CA LYS A 10 26.71 -21.91 21.01
C LYS A 10 26.38 -20.79 22.00
N THR A 11 27.06 -19.65 21.92
CA THR A 11 26.79 -18.49 22.79
C THR A 11 25.36 -17.99 22.60
N GLN A 12 24.86 -17.90 21.37
CA GLN A 12 23.48 -17.51 21.10
C GLN A 12 22.46 -18.45 21.76
N LEU A 13 22.68 -19.77 21.70
CA LEU A 13 21.80 -20.75 22.33
C LEU A 13 21.84 -20.62 23.86
N ASP A 14 23.04 -20.56 24.44
CA ASP A 14 23.24 -20.42 25.88
C ASP A 14 22.57 -19.12 26.42
N ASP A 15 22.70 -18.01 25.68
CA ASP A 15 22.07 -16.73 26.01
C ASP A 15 20.53 -16.81 25.88
N ARG A 16 20.01 -17.47 24.82
CA ARG A 16 18.56 -17.67 24.63
C ARG A 16 17.94 -18.45 25.80
N THR A 17 18.58 -19.55 26.22
CA THR A 17 18.15 -20.34 27.36
C THR A 17 18.14 -19.50 28.64
N ARG A 18 19.24 -18.78 28.92
CA ARG A 18 19.34 -17.94 30.13
C ARG A 18 18.29 -16.83 30.17
N ILE A 19 18.07 -16.15 29.04
CA ILE A 19 17.05 -15.11 28.92
C ILE A 19 15.67 -15.69 29.18
N THR A 20 15.37 -16.85 28.59
CA THR A 20 14.07 -17.51 28.75
C THR A 20 13.81 -17.91 30.20
N GLU A 21 14.75 -18.59 30.85
CA GLU A 21 14.61 -19.03 32.24
C GLU A 21 14.38 -17.84 33.19
N LEU A 22 15.15 -16.76 33.00
CA LEU A 22 15.05 -15.56 33.83
C LEU A 22 13.72 -14.83 33.61
N PHE A 23 13.38 -14.51 32.36
CA PHE A 23 12.23 -13.67 32.05
C PHE A 23 10.91 -14.43 32.02
N ALA A 24 10.89 -15.75 31.85
CA ALA A 24 9.67 -16.53 32.07
C ALA A 24 9.12 -16.27 33.49
N VAL A 25 10.00 -16.15 34.49
CA VAL A 25 9.62 -15.88 35.88
C VAL A 25 9.40 -14.38 36.14
N ALA A 26 10.27 -13.51 35.62
CA ALA A 26 10.26 -12.08 35.94
C ALA A 26 9.31 -11.23 35.09
N LEU A 27 8.95 -11.67 33.88
CA LEU A 27 8.11 -10.88 32.97
C LEU A 27 6.68 -10.65 33.50
N PRO A 28 5.96 -11.66 34.03
CA PRO A 28 4.62 -11.43 34.56
C PRO A 28 4.54 -10.33 35.64
N PRO A 29 5.38 -10.32 36.70
CA PRO A 29 5.33 -9.23 37.68
C PRO A 29 5.82 -7.88 37.14
N LEU A 30 6.71 -7.86 36.14
CA LEU A 30 7.09 -6.62 35.47
C LEU A 30 5.90 -6.03 34.70
N LEU A 31 5.17 -6.84 33.93
CA LEU A 31 3.96 -6.42 33.24
C LEU A 31 2.90 -5.94 34.23
N ALA A 32 2.68 -6.66 35.34
CA ALA A 32 1.75 -6.24 36.39
C ALA A 32 2.10 -4.86 36.97
N LYS A 33 3.39 -4.63 37.23
CA LYS A 33 3.90 -3.37 37.80
C LYS A 33 3.77 -2.19 36.84
N TYR A 34 4.03 -2.41 35.56
CA TYR A 34 4.05 -1.37 34.53
C TYR A 34 2.80 -1.36 33.66
N ALA A 35 1.74 -2.07 34.05
CA ALA A 35 0.58 -2.38 33.21
C ALA A 35 -0.14 -1.17 32.61
N VAL A 36 0.00 0.03 33.19
CA VAL A 36 -0.65 1.26 32.71
C VAL A 36 0.24 2.11 31.78
N ASP A 37 1.52 1.75 31.64
CA ASP A 37 2.51 2.51 30.89
C ASP A 37 2.71 1.89 29.51
N ALA A 38 2.13 2.52 28.48
CA ALA A 38 2.08 1.97 27.12
C ALA A 38 3.47 1.67 26.56
N GLU A 39 4.41 2.62 26.67
CA GLU A 39 5.77 2.46 26.15
C GLU A 39 6.52 1.29 26.84
N LYS A 40 6.44 1.20 28.16
CA LYS A 40 7.09 0.10 28.91
C LYS A 40 6.47 -1.25 28.57
N VAL A 41 5.14 -1.32 28.48
CA VAL A 41 4.43 -2.56 28.17
C VAL A 41 4.72 -3.03 26.75
N THR A 42 4.69 -2.13 25.75
CA THR A 42 5.07 -2.42 24.37
C THR A 42 6.46 -3.04 24.30
N ASN A 43 7.44 -2.47 25.00
CA ASN A 43 8.81 -3.00 25.06
C ASN A 43 8.90 -4.37 25.76
N LEU A 44 8.25 -4.52 26.92
CA LEU A 44 8.29 -5.77 27.70
C LEU A 44 7.63 -6.93 26.95
N LEU A 45 6.54 -6.66 26.22
CA LEU A 45 5.82 -7.66 25.45
C LEU A 45 6.63 -8.23 24.29
N GLN A 46 7.71 -7.60 23.84
CA GLN A 46 8.56 -8.15 22.79
C GLN A 46 9.40 -9.36 23.25
N LEU A 47 9.67 -9.48 24.56
CA LEU A 47 10.60 -10.49 25.10
C LEU A 47 10.24 -11.94 24.74
N PRO A 48 8.98 -12.39 24.83
CA PRO A 48 8.63 -13.78 24.52
C PRO A 48 8.93 -14.22 23.08
N GLN A 49 9.05 -13.29 22.14
CA GLN A 49 9.41 -13.60 20.75
C GLN A 49 10.85 -14.14 20.61
N TYR A 50 11.67 -13.94 21.64
CA TYR A 50 13.05 -14.41 21.71
C TYR A 50 13.23 -15.66 22.58
N PHE A 51 12.14 -16.18 23.18
CA PHE A 51 12.24 -17.30 24.09
C PHE A 51 12.43 -18.64 23.39
N ASP A 52 13.04 -19.57 24.12
CA ASP A 52 12.98 -20.99 23.81
C ASP A 52 11.75 -21.61 24.46
N LEU A 53 10.67 -21.80 23.70
CA LEU A 53 9.38 -22.20 24.26
C LEU A 53 9.38 -23.61 24.87
N GLU A 54 10.32 -24.49 24.51
CA GLU A 54 10.49 -25.81 25.15
C GLU A 54 10.81 -25.69 26.65
N ILE A 55 11.47 -24.59 27.07
CA ILE A 55 11.87 -24.36 28.46
C ILE A 55 10.65 -24.20 29.36
N TYR A 56 9.50 -23.74 28.85
CA TYR A 56 8.29 -23.65 29.65
C TYR A 56 7.84 -25.01 30.20
N THR A 57 8.01 -26.08 29.42
CA THR A 57 7.65 -27.44 29.82
C THR A 57 8.84 -28.16 30.50
N THR A 58 10.03 -28.12 29.91
CA THR A 58 11.19 -28.83 30.47
C THR A 58 11.67 -28.24 31.80
N GLY A 59 11.56 -26.91 31.96
CA GLY A 59 11.88 -26.17 33.17
C GLY A 59 10.75 -26.12 34.21
N ARG A 60 9.59 -26.73 33.94
CA ARG A 60 8.40 -26.71 34.81
C ARG A 60 7.92 -25.28 35.15
N LEU A 61 7.89 -24.42 34.12
CA LEU A 61 7.56 -23.00 34.25
C LEU A 61 6.12 -22.69 33.82
N GLU A 62 5.25 -23.70 33.71
CA GLU A 62 3.89 -23.53 33.18
C GLU A 62 3.02 -22.61 34.04
N LYS A 63 3.25 -22.59 35.36
CA LYS A 63 2.60 -21.62 36.27
C LYS A 63 2.93 -20.16 35.93
N HIS A 64 4.13 -19.92 35.39
CA HIS A 64 4.56 -18.59 34.99
C HIS A 64 4.04 -18.22 33.61
N LEU A 65 3.88 -19.19 32.72
CA LEU A 65 3.16 -19.00 31.47
C LEU A 65 1.71 -18.58 31.74
N GLU A 66 1.00 -19.26 32.64
CA GLU A 66 -0.37 -18.88 33.02
C GLU A 66 -0.44 -17.47 33.63
N ALA A 67 0.54 -17.10 34.46
CA ALA A 67 0.65 -15.75 34.99
C ALA A 67 0.89 -14.72 33.88
N LEU A 68 1.74 -15.03 32.89
CA LEU A 68 1.99 -14.18 31.73
C LEU A 68 0.70 -13.96 30.92
N LEU A 69 0.00 -15.04 30.55
CA LEU A 69 -1.22 -14.97 29.74
C LEU A 69 -2.31 -14.14 30.44
N ARG A 70 -2.46 -14.30 31.76
CA ARG A 70 -3.38 -13.47 32.55
C ARG A 70 -2.99 -11.99 32.51
N GLN A 71 -1.70 -11.68 32.66
CA GLN A 71 -1.24 -10.28 32.59
C GLN A 71 -1.42 -9.67 31.20
N ILE A 72 -1.17 -10.44 30.12
CA ILE A 72 -1.43 -9.96 28.75
C ILE A 72 -2.93 -9.69 28.57
N LYS A 73 -3.82 -10.58 29.04
CA LYS A 73 -5.28 -10.37 29.01
C LYS A 73 -5.66 -9.06 29.71
N GLU A 74 -5.18 -8.84 30.94
CA GLU A 74 -5.45 -7.60 31.68
C GLU A 74 -4.96 -6.34 30.95
N ILE A 75 -3.81 -6.42 30.25
CA ILE A 75 -3.28 -5.32 29.45
C ILE A 75 -4.21 -5.03 28.26
N VAL A 76 -4.65 -6.06 27.54
CA VAL A 76 -5.59 -5.90 26.41
C VAL A 76 -6.88 -5.21 26.85
N GLU A 77 -7.40 -5.56 28.03
CA GLU A 77 -8.61 -4.95 28.58
C GLU A 77 -8.42 -3.48 28.97
N LYS A 78 -7.25 -3.12 29.51
CA LYS A 78 -6.97 -1.76 30.03
C LYS A 78 -6.50 -0.78 28.96
N HIS A 79 -5.94 -1.25 27.85
CA HIS A 79 -5.36 -0.40 26.82
C HIS A 79 -6.22 -0.26 25.56
N THR A 80 -6.10 0.91 24.94
CA THR A 80 -6.62 1.22 23.60
C THR A 80 -5.51 1.70 22.65
N ASP A 81 -4.26 1.77 23.13
CA ASP A 81 -3.10 2.11 22.32
C ASP A 81 -2.81 1.04 21.26
N THR A 82 -2.57 1.45 20.02
CA THR A 82 -2.43 0.52 18.89
C THR A 82 -1.16 -0.32 19.02
N GLU A 83 -0.03 0.26 19.45
CA GLU A 83 1.24 -0.46 19.57
C GLU A 83 1.22 -1.49 20.70
N VAL A 84 0.57 -1.16 21.81
CA VAL A 84 0.33 -2.10 22.93
C VAL A 84 -0.49 -3.29 22.45
N LEU A 85 -1.62 -3.04 21.77
CA LEU A 85 -2.51 -4.09 21.28
C LEU A 85 -1.85 -4.98 20.23
N GLU A 86 -1.08 -4.40 19.30
CA GLU A 86 -0.28 -5.15 18.35
C GLU A 86 0.79 -6.01 19.04
N SER A 87 1.44 -5.48 20.07
CA SER A 87 2.44 -6.23 20.84
C SER A 87 1.81 -7.40 21.56
N CYS A 88 0.64 -7.20 22.19
CA CYS A 88 -0.14 -8.30 22.78
C CYS A 88 -0.48 -9.38 21.74
N SER A 89 -0.98 -8.98 20.58
CA SER A 89 -1.35 -9.87 19.48
C SER A 89 -0.15 -10.68 18.96
N LYS A 90 0.98 -10.01 18.66
CA LYS A 90 2.23 -10.63 18.21
C LYS A 90 2.80 -11.59 19.25
N THR A 91 2.68 -11.26 20.53
CA THR A 91 3.13 -12.13 21.63
C THR A 91 2.27 -13.37 21.78
N TYR A 92 0.94 -13.24 21.68
CA TYR A 92 0.08 -14.42 21.58
C TYR A 92 0.43 -15.27 20.36
N HIS A 93 0.71 -14.66 19.21
CA HIS A 93 1.07 -15.38 17.99
C HIS A 93 2.37 -16.18 18.18
N ALA A 94 3.41 -15.57 18.76
CA ALA A 94 4.67 -16.26 19.05
C ALA A 94 4.49 -17.43 20.05
N LEU A 95 3.63 -17.27 21.05
CA LEU A 95 3.34 -18.31 22.04
C LEU A 95 2.42 -19.43 21.50
N CYS A 96 1.55 -19.13 20.53
CA CYS A 96 0.66 -20.09 19.86
C CYS A 96 1.37 -20.83 18.71
N ASN A 97 2.58 -21.33 18.93
CA ASN A 97 3.28 -22.17 17.95
C ASN A 97 2.96 -23.66 18.20
N GLU A 98 2.35 -24.31 17.20
CA GLU A 98 1.92 -25.71 17.22
C GLU A 98 3.07 -26.72 17.40
N GLU A 99 4.31 -26.32 17.13
CA GLU A 99 5.50 -27.16 17.34
C GLU A 99 5.81 -27.42 18.82
N PHE A 100 5.27 -26.60 19.73
CA PHE A 100 5.56 -26.67 21.17
C PHE A 100 4.37 -27.16 21.99
N THR A 101 4.67 -27.90 23.06
CA THR A 101 3.67 -28.50 23.97
C THR A 101 2.82 -27.49 24.73
N ILE A 102 3.22 -26.20 24.75
CA ILE A 102 2.45 -25.13 25.37
C ILE A 102 1.26 -24.66 24.53
N PHE A 103 1.20 -25.01 23.24
CA PHE A 103 0.20 -24.53 22.28
C PHE A 103 -1.22 -24.59 22.83
N ASN A 104 -1.71 -25.78 23.23
CA ASN A 104 -3.08 -25.96 23.69
C ASN A 104 -3.43 -25.06 24.88
N ARG A 105 -2.47 -24.78 25.78
CA ARG A 105 -2.71 -23.94 26.95
C ARG A 105 -2.85 -22.46 26.57
N VAL A 106 -1.99 -22.00 25.65
CA VAL A 106 -2.03 -20.62 25.14
C VAL A 106 -3.26 -20.41 24.27
N ASP A 107 -3.61 -21.40 23.44
CA ASP A 107 -4.75 -21.35 22.55
C ASP A 107 -6.09 -21.25 23.30
N ILE A 108 -6.25 -21.98 24.41
CA ILE A 108 -7.43 -21.84 25.29
C ILE A 108 -7.53 -20.41 25.83
N ALA A 109 -6.43 -19.85 26.34
CA ALA A 109 -6.43 -18.49 26.89
C ALA A 109 -6.73 -17.43 25.81
N ARG A 110 -6.16 -17.62 24.61
CA ARG A 110 -6.43 -16.79 23.44
C ARG A 110 -7.91 -16.85 23.04
N SER A 111 -8.46 -18.05 22.88
CA SER A 111 -9.85 -18.25 22.47
C SER A 111 -10.82 -17.62 23.47
N GLN A 112 -10.59 -17.81 24.77
CA GLN A 112 -11.41 -17.18 25.82
C GLN A 112 -11.39 -15.64 25.76
N LEU A 113 -10.21 -15.04 25.57
CA LEU A 113 -10.09 -13.58 25.39
C LEU A 113 -10.88 -13.10 24.16
N LEU A 114 -10.77 -13.83 23.05
CA LEU A 114 -11.44 -13.45 21.80
C LEU A 114 -12.95 -13.62 21.88
N ASP A 115 -13.45 -14.70 22.48
CA ASP A 115 -14.87 -14.91 22.74
C ASP A 115 -15.45 -13.73 23.53
N GLU A 116 -14.81 -13.34 24.63
CA GLU A 116 -15.24 -12.20 25.45
C GLU A 116 -15.25 -10.88 24.67
N LEU A 117 -14.24 -10.64 23.83
CA LEU A 117 -14.16 -9.42 23.01
C LEU A 117 -15.23 -9.38 21.92
N VAL A 118 -15.44 -10.50 21.22
CA VAL A 118 -16.42 -10.58 20.12
C VAL A 118 -17.85 -10.51 20.65
N ASP A 119 -18.15 -11.17 21.77
CA ASP A 119 -19.46 -11.09 22.43
C ASP A 119 -19.74 -9.67 22.97
N LYS A 120 -18.71 -8.98 23.49
CA LYS A 120 -18.81 -7.58 23.87
C LYS A 120 -19.07 -6.69 22.67
N PHE A 121 -18.31 -6.87 21.58
CA PHE A 121 -18.45 -6.07 20.37
C PHE A 121 -19.82 -6.23 19.73
N SER A 122 -20.35 -7.45 19.68
CA SER A 122 -21.65 -7.73 19.08
C SER A 122 -22.79 -7.01 19.82
N ARG A 123 -22.76 -6.99 21.16
CA ARG A 123 -23.74 -6.25 21.98
C ARG A 123 -23.62 -4.74 21.79
N LEU A 124 -22.40 -4.21 21.91
CA LEU A 124 -22.16 -2.77 21.72
C LEU A 124 -22.58 -2.29 20.33
N LEU A 125 -22.35 -3.10 19.30
CA LEU A 125 -22.75 -2.76 17.93
C LEU A 125 -24.27 -2.74 17.76
N GLU A 126 -24.99 -3.67 18.38
CA GLU A 126 -26.45 -3.71 18.30
C GLU A 126 -27.07 -2.46 18.96
N ASP A 127 -26.61 -2.11 20.17
CA ASP A 127 -27.05 -0.92 20.89
C ASP A 127 -26.70 0.36 20.11
N PHE A 128 -25.43 0.51 19.68
CA PHE A 128 -24.94 1.68 18.96
C PHE A 128 -25.67 1.93 17.63
N LEU A 129 -25.95 0.87 16.86
CA LEU A 129 -26.69 1.01 15.60
C LEU A 129 -28.19 1.26 15.82
N GLN A 130 -28.75 0.83 16.95
CA GLN A 130 -30.15 1.07 17.29
C GLN A 130 -30.37 2.51 17.76
N GLU A 131 -29.44 3.08 18.53
CA GLU A 131 -29.48 4.47 18.99
C GLU A 131 -29.24 5.45 17.83
N GLY A 132 -28.40 5.08 16.86
CA GLY A 132 -28.21 5.85 15.63
C GLY A 132 -27.69 7.26 15.93
N GLU A 133 -28.48 8.29 15.59
CA GLU A 133 -28.13 9.70 15.87
C GLU A 133 -28.15 10.05 17.37
N ASP A 134 -28.80 9.25 18.21
CA ASP A 134 -28.86 9.46 19.66
C ASP A 134 -27.65 8.87 20.41
N ALA A 135 -26.78 8.09 19.73
CA ALA A 135 -25.58 7.50 20.33
C ALA A 135 -24.54 8.58 20.67
N ASP A 136 -23.99 8.53 21.89
CA ASP A 136 -23.06 9.55 22.35
C ASP A 136 -21.58 9.19 22.11
N GLU A 137 -20.67 10.09 22.51
CA GLU A 137 -19.22 9.87 22.36
C GLU A 137 -18.71 8.69 23.20
N ASP A 138 -19.34 8.39 24.33
CA ASP A 138 -18.95 7.27 25.20
C ASP A 138 -19.33 5.94 24.53
N ASP A 139 -20.50 5.87 23.90
CA ASP A 139 -20.94 4.70 23.11
C ASP A 139 -19.99 4.44 21.94
N ALA A 140 -19.67 5.49 21.17
CA ALA A 140 -18.70 5.42 20.08
C ALA A 140 -17.31 4.96 20.58
N TYR A 141 -16.86 5.46 21.74
CA TYR A 141 -15.59 5.05 22.34
C TYR A 141 -15.60 3.58 22.78
N GLN A 142 -16.70 3.06 23.33
CA GLN A 142 -16.81 1.65 23.71
C GLN A 142 -16.73 0.73 22.49
N VAL A 143 -17.44 1.05 21.42
CA VAL A 143 -17.38 0.34 20.13
C VAL A 143 -15.95 0.39 19.58
N LEU A 144 -15.37 1.58 19.48
CA LEU A 144 -14.02 1.78 18.97
C LEU A 144 -13.00 0.98 19.77
N SER A 145 -12.98 1.11 21.10
CA SER A 145 -11.98 0.46 21.94
C SER A 145 -12.02 -1.07 21.81
N THR A 146 -13.21 -1.66 21.67
CA THR A 146 -13.38 -3.11 21.48
C THR A 146 -12.97 -3.52 20.07
N LEU A 147 -13.35 -2.73 19.06
CA LEU A 147 -12.95 -2.95 17.68
C LEU A 147 -11.43 -2.86 17.48
N LYS A 148 -10.73 -1.92 18.13
CA LYS A 148 -9.25 -1.83 18.08
C LYS A 148 -8.59 -3.11 18.58
N ARG A 149 -9.08 -3.66 19.70
CA ARG A 149 -8.59 -4.92 20.27
C ARG A 149 -8.79 -6.07 19.30
N ILE A 150 -10.00 -6.23 18.76
CA ILE A 150 -10.31 -7.27 17.77
C ILE A 150 -9.44 -7.12 16.52
N THR A 151 -9.31 -5.90 15.99
CA THR A 151 -8.55 -5.60 14.77
C THR A 151 -7.07 -5.98 14.92
N ALA A 152 -6.44 -5.63 16.05
CA ALA A 152 -5.05 -5.98 16.33
C ALA A 152 -4.83 -7.49 16.40
N PHE A 153 -5.77 -8.24 17.02
CA PHE A 153 -5.70 -9.69 17.09
C PHE A 153 -5.98 -10.35 15.72
N HIS A 154 -6.97 -9.86 14.98
CA HIS A 154 -7.33 -10.44 13.68
C HIS A 154 -6.19 -10.34 12.66
N ASN A 155 -5.29 -9.36 12.78
CA ASN A 155 -4.12 -9.30 11.90
C ASN A 155 -3.21 -10.55 12.01
N ALA A 156 -2.97 -11.05 13.23
CA ALA A 156 -2.02 -12.14 13.49
C ALA A 156 -2.67 -13.49 13.83
N HIS A 157 -4.00 -13.51 14.01
CA HIS A 157 -4.76 -14.68 14.41
C HIS A 157 -5.96 -14.88 13.49
N ASP A 158 -6.19 -16.12 13.08
CA ASP A 158 -7.37 -16.50 12.31
C ASP A 158 -8.63 -16.45 13.19
N LEU A 159 -9.47 -15.43 12.97
CA LEU A 159 -10.74 -15.26 13.67
C LEU A 159 -11.95 -15.68 12.82
N SER A 160 -11.76 -16.51 11.79
CA SER A 160 -12.87 -16.90 10.90
C SER A 160 -13.95 -17.76 11.59
N GLY A 161 -13.73 -18.18 12.85
CA GLY A 161 -14.76 -18.84 13.67
C GLY A 161 -15.88 -17.89 14.12
N TRP A 162 -15.64 -16.58 14.09
CA TRP A 162 -16.61 -15.55 14.44
C TRP A 162 -17.01 -14.75 13.18
N ASP A 163 -18.30 -14.45 13.00
CA ASP A 163 -18.79 -13.69 11.83
C ASP A 163 -18.54 -12.18 11.97
N LEU A 164 -17.26 -11.80 11.90
CA LEU A 164 -16.83 -10.40 11.94
C LEU A 164 -17.07 -9.67 10.62
N PHE A 165 -17.27 -10.39 9.49
CA PHE A 165 -17.59 -9.73 8.22
C PHE A 165 -18.90 -8.95 8.34
N THR A 166 -19.97 -9.63 8.79
CA THR A 166 -21.29 -9.02 8.87
C THR A 166 -21.31 -7.80 9.79
N SER A 167 -20.68 -7.90 10.96
CA SER A 167 -20.61 -6.80 11.94
C SER A 167 -19.88 -5.58 11.39
N ASN A 168 -18.68 -5.76 10.84
CA ASN A 168 -17.91 -4.65 10.28
C ASN A 168 -18.58 -4.06 9.02
N PHE A 169 -19.15 -4.91 8.17
CA PHE A 169 -19.82 -4.47 6.95
C PHE A 169 -21.08 -3.65 7.24
N LYS A 170 -21.84 -3.99 8.29
CA LYS A 170 -22.97 -3.16 8.76
C LYS A 170 -22.49 -1.77 9.17
N LEU A 171 -21.47 -1.71 10.02
CA LEU A 171 -20.90 -0.44 10.50
C LEU A 171 -20.45 0.44 9.34
N LEU A 172 -19.71 -0.14 8.38
CA LEU A 172 -19.25 0.57 7.19
C LEU A 172 -20.41 1.06 6.30
N ASN A 173 -21.47 0.27 6.11
CA ASN A 173 -22.63 0.76 5.35
C ASN A 173 -23.31 1.93 6.05
N THR A 174 -23.58 1.82 7.35
CA THR A 174 -24.19 2.89 8.14
C THR A 174 -23.35 4.16 8.06
N GLY A 175 -22.01 4.05 8.15
CA GLY A 175 -21.14 5.21 8.01
C GLY A 175 -21.16 5.88 6.63
N ILE A 176 -21.47 5.15 5.56
CA ILE A 176 -21.69 5.74 4.23
C ILE A 176 -23.07 6.38 4.12
N GLU A 177 -24.10 5.74 4.69
CA GLU A 177 -25.48 6.20 4.60
C GLU A 177 -25.71 7.49 5.40
N ASN A 178 -25.16 7.55 6.62
CA ASN A 178 -25.35 8.68 7.53
C ASN A 178 -24.27 9.76 7.36
N GLY A 179 -23.04 9.37 7.04
CA GLY A 179 -21.92 10.29 6.81
C GLY A 179 -21.29 10.90 8.07
N ASP A 180 -21.71 10.46 9.26
CA ASP A 180 -21.30 10.97 10.58
C ASP A 180 -20.46 9.98 11.41
N MET A 181 -20.22 8.77 10.90
CA MET A 181 -19.44 7.75 11.61
C MET A 181 -18.02 8.23 11.94
N PRO A 182 -17.57 8.12 13.21
CA PRO A 182 -16.22 8.53 13.60
C PRO A 182 -15.12 7.86 12.78
N GLU A 183 -14.16 8.65 12.31
CA GLU A 183 -13.08 8.22 11.40
C GLU A 183 -12.32 6.98 11.89
N GLN A 184 -12.02 6.90 13.20
CA GLN A 184 -11.29 5.78 13.78
C GLN A 184 -12.09 4.47 13.75
N ILE A 185 -13.42 4.54 13.89
CA ILE A 185 -14.27 3.35 13.77
C ILE A 185 -14.27 2.86 12.32
N VAL A 186 -14.36 3.77 11.35
CA VAL A 186 -14.27 3.44 9.92
C VAL A 186 -12.92 2.81 9.59
N ILE A 187 -11.81 3.41 10.01
CA ILE A 187 -10.44 2.92 9.76
C ILE A 187 -10.27 1.49 10.27
N HIS A 188 -10.63 1.23 11.53
CA HIS A 188 -10.47 -0.10 12.12
C HIS A 188 -11.47 -1.12 11.54
N SER A 189 -12.67 -0.69 11.14
CA SER A 189 -13.64 -1.57 10.47
C SER A 189 -13.15 -1.99 9.07
N LEU A 190 -12.54 -1.06 8.32
CA LEU A 190 -11.89 -1.35 7.05
C LEU A 190 -10.74 -2.36 7.25
N GLN A 191 -9.84 -2.12 8.21
CA GLN A 191 -8.73 -3.02 8.53
C GLN A 191 -9.23 -4.41 8.95
N CYS A 192 -10.19 -4.48 9.87
CA CYS A 192 -10.74 -5.74 10.37
C CYS A 192 -11.41 -6.54 9.25
N THR A 193 -12.20 -5.89 8.39
CA THR A 193 -12.82 -6.55 7.22
C THR A 193 -11.78 -7.05 6.22
N HIS A 194 -10.69 -6.29 6.03
CA HIS A 194 -9.57 -6.73 5.21
C HIS A 194 -8.94 -8.02 5.75
N TYR A 195 -8.69 -8.11 7.06
CA TYR A 195 -8.16 -9.33 7.69
C TYR A 195 -9.13 -10.52 7.58
N VAL A 196 -10.45 -10.30 7.73
CA VAL A 196 -11.46 -11.36 7.50
C VAL A 196 -11.27 -12.00 6.11
N ILE A 197 -11.16 -11.17 5.07
CA ILE A 197 -11.03 -11.61 3.68
C ILE A 197 -9.71 -12.38 3.48
N LEU A 198 -8.60 -11.90 4.05
CA LEU A 198 -7.30 -12.54 3.92
C LEU A 198 -7.23 -13.90 4.62
N TRP A 199 -7.80 -14.03 5.82
CA TRP A 199 -7.83 -15.31 6.53
C TRP A 199 -8.73 -16.33 5.83
N GLN A 200 -9.88 -15.90 5.30
CA GLN A 200 -10.70 -16.77 4.46
C GLN A 200 -9.93 -17.24 3.22
N LEU A 201 -9.18 -16.37 2.55
CA LEU A 201 -8.34 -16.73 1.40
C LEU A 201 -7.23 -17.74 1.80
N ALA A 202 -6.61 -17.56 2.96
CA ALA A 202 -5.58 -18.47 3.47
C ALA A 202 -6.14 -19.91 3.63
N LYS A 203 -7.30 -20.06 4.28
CA LYS A 203 -7.96 -21.38 4.43
C LYS A 203 -8.28 -22.07 3.11
N LEU A 204 -8.76 -21.29 2.14
CA LEU A 204 -9.10 -21.82 0.81
C LEU A 204 -7.85 -22.27 0.06
N SER A 205 -6.74 -21.56 0.23
CA SER A 205 -5.46 -21.87 -0.43
C SER A 205 -4.82 -23.18 0.08
N GLU A 206 -5.14 -23.60 1.30
CA GLU A 206 -4.64 -24.84 1.91
C GLU A 206 -5.41 -26.11 1.47
N GLY A 207 -6.39 -25.98 0.56
CA GLY A 207 -7.04 -27.12 -0.11
C GLY A 207 -8.21 -27.75 0.63
N SER A 208 -8.69 -27.13 1.71
CA SER A 208 -9.83 -27.62 2.52
C SER A 208 -11.20 -27.09 2.06
N SER A 209 -11.27 -26.39 0.93
CA SER A 209 -12.41 -25.54 0.56
C SER A 209 -13.65 -26.27 0.02
N ARG A 210 -14.84 -25.91 0.52
CA ARG A 210 -16.11 -26.22 -0.17
C ARG A 210 -16.36 -25.19 -1.27
N LYS A 211 -17.11 -25.57 -2.31
CA LYS A 211 -17.49 -24.64 -3.40
C LYS A 211 -18.27 -23.42 -2.88
N ASP A 212 -19.04 -23.58 -1.82
CA ASP A 212 -19.83 -22.49 -1.24
C ASP A 212 -18.94 -21.43 -0.56
N ASP A 213 -17.86 -21.84 0.08
CA ASP A 213 -16.90 -20.94 0.74
C ASP A 213 -16.22 -20.03 -0.29
N MET A 214 -15.85 -20.59 -1.45
CA MET A 214 -15.29 -19.86 -2.59
C MET A 214 -16.25 -18.80 -3.13
N VAL A 215 -17.53 -19.14 -3.27
CA VAL A 215 -18.57 -18.22 -3.76
C VAL A 215 -18.80 -17.10 -2.74
N ASN A 216 -18.81 -17.45 -1.44
CA ASN A 216 -18.98 -16.47 -0.38
C ASN A 216 -17.82 -15.48 -0.33
N LEU A 217 -16.56 -15.96 -0.31
CA LEU A 217 -15.39 -15.08 -0.32
C LEU A 217 -15.42 -14.14 -1.53
N ARG A 218 -15.73 -14.66 -2.73
CA ARG A 218 -15.84 -13.84 -3.93
C ARG A 218 -16.86 -12.70 -3.76
N LYS A 219 -18.02 -12.99 -3.17
CA LYS A 219 -19.08 -12.00 -2.93
C LYS A 219 -18.63 -10.96 -1.91
N GLN A 220 -18.08 -11.42 -0.78
CA GLN A 220 -17.59 -10.56 0.30
C GLN A 220 -16.47 -9.63 -0.17
N MET A 221 -15.46 -10.17 -0.87
CA MET A 221 -14.35 -9.40 -1.44
C MET A 221 -14.84 -8.34 -2.42
N ARG A 222 -15.73 -8.67 -3.37
CA ARG A 222 -16.25 -7.69 -4.34
C ARG A 222 -17.08 -6.59 -3.67
N ALA A 223 -17.94 -6.97 -2.71
CA ALA A 223 -18.70 -6.01 -1.93
C ALA A 223 -17.79 -5.06 -1.15
N PHE A 224 -16.71 -5.60 -0.57
CA PHE A 224 -15.75 -4.81 0.17
C PHE A 224 -14.89 -3.90 -0.72
N CYS A 225 -14.50 -4.32 -1.93
CA CYS A 225 -13.84 -3.43 -2.90
C CYS A 225 -14.72 -2.22 -3.25
N MET A 226 -16.01 -2.43 -3.51
CA MET A 226 -16.96 -1.33 -3.74
C MET A 226 -17.10 -0.43 -2.50
N MET A 227 -17.08 -1.00 -1.30
CA MET A 227 -17.10 -0.25 -0.04
C MET A 227 -15.87 0.66 0.08
N CYS A 228 -14.66 0.11 -0.07
CA CYS A 228 -13.43 0.89 -0.03
C CYS A 228 -13.41 1.98 -1.11
N GLN A 229 -13.92 1.69 -2.31
CA GLN A 229 -14.00 2.67 -3.39
C GLN A 229 -14.83 3.89 -2.98
N ARG A 230 -15.99 3.67 -2.34
CA ARG A 230 -16.81 4.78 -1.80
C ARG A 230 -16.10 5.58 -0.71
N TYR A 231 -15.32 4.92 0.15
CA TYR A 231 -14.53 5.61 1.17
C TYR A 231 -13.32 6.38 0.62
N LEU A 232 -12.91 6.12 -0.63
CA LEU A 232 -11.85 6.88 -1.29
C LEU A 232 -12.22 8.35 -1.52
N THR A 233 -13.53 8.67 -1.55
CA THR A 233 -14.05 10.03 -1.67
C THR A 233 -14.52 10.63 -0.34
N ASN A 234 -14.25 9.99 0.80
CA ASN A 234 -14.62 10.50 2.13
C ASN A 234 -13.95 11.86 2.41
N VAL A 235 -14.54 12.75 3.21
CA VAL A 235 -13.93 14.06 3.53
C VAL A 235 -12.63 13.93 4.32
N ASN A 236 -12.48 12.86 5.10
CA ASN A 236 -11.34 12.64 5.97
C ASN A 236 -10.17 11.96 5.25
N THR A 237 -9.01 12.59 5.25
CA THR A 237 -7.80 12.09 4.57
C THR A 237 -7.33 10.74 5.10
N ALA A 238 -7.37 10.51 6.42
CA ALA A 238 -6.91 9.24 7.01
C ALA A 238 -7.81 8.06 6.58
N VAL A 239 -9.12 8.29 6.46
CA VAL A 239 -10.06 7.30 5.92
C VAL A 239 -9.76 7.00 4.45
N LYS A 240 -9.52 8.04 3.62
CA LYS A 240 -9.14 7.83 2.21
C LYS A 240 -7.86 7.01 2.08
N GLU A 241 -6.82 7.36 2.83
CA GLU A 241 -5.53 6.67 2.81
C GLU A 241 -5.66 5.20 3.23
N GLN A 242 -6.47 4.91 4.25
CA GLN A 242 -6.74 3.55 4.70
C GLN A 242 -7.48 2.74 3.62
N ALA A 243 -8.53 3.30 3.03
CA ALA A 243 -9.29 2.68 1.96
C ALA A 243 -8.41 2.43 0.72
N PHE A 244 -7.60 3.42 0.33
CA PHE A 244 -6.65 3.34 -0.78
C PHE A 244 -5.62 2.22 -0.59
N THR A 245 -5.02 2.15 0.61
CA THR A 245 -4.00 1.14 0.93
C THR A 245 -4.58 -0.26 0.82
N ILE A 246 -5.75 -0.49 1.45
CA ILE A 246 -6.46 -1.77 1.38
C ILE A 246 -6.86 -2.13 -0.05
N LEU A 247 -7.36 -1.16 -0.84
CA LEU A 247 -7.69 -1.40 -2.24
C LEU A 247 -6.47 -1.85 -3.03
N CYS A 248 -5.33 -1.16 -2.90
CA CYS A 248 -4.11 -1.55 -3.61
C CYS A 248 -3.68 -2.98 -3.25
N ASP A 249 -3.76 -3.36 -1.97
CA ASP A 249 -3.38 -4.71 -1.54
C ASP A 249 -4.38 -5.76 -2.04
N LEU A 250 -5.69 -5.52 -1.93
CA LEU A 250 -6.72 -6.44 -2.44
C LEU A 250 -6.61 -6.62 -3.95
N LEU A 251 -6.46 -5.53 -4.71
CA LEU A 251 -6.32 -5.59 -6.16
C LEU A 251 -5.08 -6.38 -6.57
N LEU A 252 -3.97 -6.27 -5.82
CA LEU A 252 -2.76 -7.03 -6.10
C LEU A 252 -2.93 -8.51 -5.75
N ILE A 253 -3.47 -8.81 -4.56
CA ILE A 253 -3.66 -10.18 -4.05
C ILE A 253 -4.63 -10.96 -4.93
N PHE A 254 -5.77 -10.37 -5.28
CA PHE A 254 -6.80 -10.98 -6.11
C PHE A 254 -6.60 -10.75 -7.62
N SER A 255 -5.40 -10.33 -8.04
CA SER A 255 -5.08 -10.15 -9.46
C SER A 255 -4.95 -11.49 -10.20
N HIS A 256 -4.75 -11.42 -11.52
CA HIS A 256 -4.38 -12.56 -12.36
C HIS A 256 -3.10 -13.28 -11.88
N GLN A 257 -2.27 -12.67 -11.01
CA GLN A 257 -1.10 -13.32 -10.45
C GLN A 257 -1.46 -14.45 -9.47
N MET A 258 -2.66 -14.44 -8.88
CA MET A 258 -3.10 -15.44 -7.89
C MET A 258 -3.11 -16.87 -8.45
N VAL A 259 -3.46 -17.03 -9.73
CA VAL A 259 -3.50 -18.35 -10.40
C VAL A 259 -2.12 -18.85 -10.83
N SER A 260 -1.09 -18.00 -10.72
CA SER A 260 0.28 -18.39 -11.05
C SER A 260 0.80 -19.49 -10.12
N GLY A 261 1.64 -20.37 -10.66
CA GLY A 261 2.27 -21.46 -9.91
C GLY A 261 1.38 -22.69 -9.67
N GLY A 262 0.41 -22.96 -10.56
CA GLY A 262 -0.46 -24.15 -10.47
C GLY A 262 -1.66 -23.98 -9.51
N ARG A 263 -2.14 -22.74 -9.33
CA ARG A 263 -3.29 -22.40 -8.49
C ARG A 263 -4.52 -22.04 -9.32
N GLU A 264 -4.75 -22.74 -10.44
CA GLU A 264 -5.86 -22.43 -11.36
C GLU A 264 -7.23 -22.54 -10.68
N HIS A 265 -7.36 -23.35 -9.63
CA HIS A 265 -8.59 -23.47 -8.85
C HIS A 265 -9.03 -22.15 -8.18
N LEU A 266 -8.14 -21.16 -8.03
CA LEU A 266 -8.45 -19.83 -7.50
C LEU A 266 -8.93 -18.84 -8.57
N GLU A 267 -8.96 -19.22 -9.86
CA GLU A 267 -9.43 -18.37 -10.97
C GLU A 267 -10.77 -17.66 -10.70
N PRO A 268 -11.78 -18.28 -10.07
CA PRO A 268 -13.05 -17.61 -9.78
C PRO A 268 -12.95 -16.38 -8.86
N LEU A 269 -11.86 -16.26 -8.08
CA LEU A 269 -11.61 -15.12 -7.19
C LEU A 269 -10.87 -13.97 -7.89
N VAL A 270 -10.34 -14.18 -9.09
CA VAL A 270 -9.61 -13.13 -9.81
C VAL A 270 -10.52 -11.92 -10.02
N TYR A 271 -9.97 -10.75 -9.70
CA TYR A 271 -10.62 -9.45 -9.79
C TYR A 271 -9.75 -8.51 -10.61
N SER A 272 -10.38 -7.77 -11.52
CA SER A 272 -9.74 -6.75 -12.33
C SER A 272 -10.50 -5.44 -12.12
N PRO A 273 -9.81 -4.33 -11.78
CA PRO A 273 -10.46 -3.06 -11.52
C PRO A 273 -11.03 -2.46 -12.80
N GLU A 274 -12.26 -1.93 -12.71
CA GLU A 274 -12.87 -1.14 -13.79
C GLU A 274 -12.12 0.18 -14.02
N ASP A 275 -12.26 0.76 -15.21
CA ASP A 275 -11.60 2.01 -15.60
C ASP A 275 -11.90 3.18 -14.65
N SER A 276 -13.12 3.20 -14.08
CA SER A 276 -13.54 4.16 -13.04
C SER A 276 -12.64 4.08 -11.80
N LEU A 277 -12.51 2.88 -11.23
CA LEU A 277 -11.66 2.64 -10.06
C LEU A 277 -10.19 2.92 -10.37
N GLN A 278 -9.69 2.54 -11.56
CA GLN A 278 -8.32 2.87 -11.96
C GLN A 278 -8.05 4.37 -11.98
N SER A 279 -9.03 5.14 -12.48
CA SER A 279 -8.97 6.61 -12.54
C SER A 279 -9.05 7.24 -11.16
N GLU A 280 -9.92 6.73 -10.28
CA GLU A 280 -10.06 7.21 -8.90
C GLU A 280 -8.79 6.94 -8.07
N LEU A 281 -8.16 5.77 -8.22
CA LEU A 281 -6.88 5.46 -7.58
C LEU A 281 -5.76 6.37 -8.08
N LEU A 282 -5.71 6.65 -9.38
CA LEU A 282 -4.74 7.61 -9.93
C LEU A 282 -4.99 9.02 -9.40
N SER A 283 -6.25 9.46 -9.38
CA SER A 283 -6.66 10.76 -8.83
C SER A 283 -6.23 10.90 -7.37
N PHE A 284 -6.41 9.85 -6.55
CA PHE A 284 -5.92 9.84 -5.18
C PHE A 284 -4.41 10.11 -5.11
N ILE A 285 -3.60 9.42 -5.92
CA ILE A 285 -2.15 9.63 -5.95
C ILE A 285 -1.80 11.07 -6.34
N LEU A 286 -2.45 11.62 -7.37
CA LEU A 286 -2.19 12.98 -7.82
C LEU A 286 -2.52 14.02 -6.75
N ASN A 287 -3.60 13.81 -5.98
CA ASN A 287 -4.07 14.77 -4.99
C ASN A 287 -3.39 14.64 -3.61
N HIS A 288 -2.88 13.46 -3.25
CA HIS A 288 -2.40 13.18 -1.89
C HIS A 288 -0.90 12.85 -1.80
N VAL A 289 -0.25 12.48 -2.91
CA VAL A 289 1.20 12.19 -2.93
C VAL A 289 1.99 13.35 -3.54
N PHE A 290 1.57 13.82 -4.71
CA PHE A 290 2.26 14.90 -5.44
C PHE A 290 1.72 16.27 -5.02
N ILE A 291 2.00 16.63 -3.77
CA ILE A 291 1.65 17.94 -3.22
C ILE A 291 2.89 18.83 -3.17
N ASP A 292 2.74 20.10 -3.53
CA ASP A 292 3.79 21.07 -3.31
C ASP A 292 4.04 21.21 -1.81
N GLN A 293 5.28 20.98 -1.39
CA GLN A 293 5.66 21.33 -0.04
C GLN A 293 5.81 22.84 -0.05
N ASP A 294 5.01 23.56 0.76
CA ASP A 294 5.25 24.97 0.98
C ASP A 294 6.72 25.11 1.41
N ASP A 295 7.52 25.82 0.60
CA ASP A 295 8.91 26.19 0.89
C ASP A 295 8.95 27.20 2.06
N ASP A 296 8.23 26.93 3.17
CA ASP A 296 8.39 27.60 4.45
C ASP A 296 9.70 27.11 5.10
N THR A 297 10.80 27.44 4.42
CA THR A 297 12.16 27.44 4.94
C THR A 297 12.48 28.75 5.67
N ASN A 298 11.46 29.59 5.95
CA ASN A 298 11.60 30.89 6.62
C ASN A 298 11.18 30.92 8.09
N SER A 299 10.97 29.78 8.75
CA SER A 299 10.99 29.69 10.20
C SER A 299 12.40 29.28 10.65
N THR A 300 13.21 30.28 10.99
CA THR A 300 14.57 30.13 11.56
C THR A 300 14.61 29.44 12.94
N ASP A 301 13.47 28.94 13.44
CA ASP A 301 13.36 28.17 14.67
C ASP A 301 12.97 26.72 14.33
N GLY A 302 13.89 25.98 13.71
CA GLY A 302 13.73 24.55 13.42
C GLY A 302 13.67 23.75 14.72
N GLN A 303 12.46 23.45 15.19
CA GLN A 303 12.23 22.45 16.24
C GLN A 303 12.45 21.06 15.61
N GLN A 304 13.25 20.21 16.26
CA GLN A 304 13.53 18.84 15.79
C GLN A 304 12.25 18.00 15.58
N ASP A 305 11.20 18.30 16.33
CA ASP A 305 9.90 17.62 16.23
C ASP A 305 9.21 17.87 14.88
N ASP A 306 9.39 19.04 14.27
CA ASP A 306 8.82 19.36 12.94
C ASP A 306 9.51 18.58 11.81
N GLU A 307 10.81 18.27 11.94
CA GLU A 307 11.53 17.48 10.95
C GLU A 307 11.12 16.00 11.01
N ALA A 308 10.96 15.44 12.22
CA ALA A 308 10.51 14.06 12.40
C ALA A 308 9.11 13.83 11.79
N VAL A 309 8.17 14.73 12.06
CA VAL A 309 6.80 14.65 11.52
C VAL A 309 6.79 14.75 9.99
N LYS A 310 7.60 15.65 9.40
CA LYS A 310 7.75 15.77 7.94
C LYS A 310 8.30 14.49 7.32
N ILE A 311 9.30 13.87 7.97
CA ILE A 311 9.88 12.60 7.52
C ILE A 311 8.85 11.46 7.57
N GLU A 312 8.06 11.35 8.64
CA GLU A 312 6.99 10.35 8.76
C GLU A 312 5.91 10.55 7.69
N ALA A 313 5.46 11.78 7.47
CA ALA A 313 4.50 12.12 6.43
C ALA A 313 5.03 11.77 5.03
N LEU A 314 6.31 12.05 4.74
CA LEU A 314 6.95 11.67 3.50
C LEU A 314 7.02 10.15 3.34
N HIS A 315 7.41 9.41 4.38
CA HIS A 315 7.41 7.95 4.36
C HIS A 315 6.03 7.36 4.07
N LYS A 316 4.98 7.94 4.66
CA LYS A 316 3.60 7.54 4.38
C LYS A 316 3.22 7.79 2.91
N ARG A 317 3.50 8.97 2.35
CA ARG A 317 3.26 9.26 0.92
C ARG A 317 4.06 8.35 -0.01
N ARG A 318 5.32 8.03 0.34
CA ARG A 318 6.15 7.06 -0.38
C ARG A 318 5.52 5.67 -0.39
N ASN A 319 4.96 5.23 0.74
CA ASN A 319 4.26 3.94 0.82
C ASN A 319 3.02 3.92 -0.07
N LEU A 320 2.21 4.99 -0.09
CA LEU A 320 1.04 5.12 -0.98
C LEU A 320 1.45 5.08 -2.46
N LEU A 321 2.50 5.81 -2.85
CA LEU A 321 3.01 5.78 -4.22
C LEU A 321 3.51 4.39 -4.62
N ALA A 322 4.26 3.73 -3.74
CA ALA A 322 4.73 2.38 -3.97
C ALA A 322 3.57 1.39 -4.09
N ALA A 323 2.50 1.55 -3.30
CA ALA A 323 1.29 0.74 -3.38
C ALA A 323 0.66 0.79 -4.79
N TYR A 324 0.49 1.99 -5.34
CA TYR A 324 -0.03 2.15 -6.70
C TYR A 324 0.96 1.67 -7.77
N CYS A 325 2.24 1.97 -7.62
CA CYS A 325 3.27 1.55 -8.58
C CYS A 325 3.36 0.03 -8.70
N LYS A 326 3.13 -0.73 -7.60
CA LYS A 326 2.99 -2.19 -7.66
C LYS A 326 1.88 -2.60 -8.63
N LEU A 327 0.74 -1.92 -8.62
CA LEU A 327 -0.38 -2.23 -9.53
C LEU A 327 0.00 -2.05 -11.01
N ILE A 328 0.79 -1.00 -11.34
CA ILE A 328 1.31 -0.78 -12.69
C ILE A 328 2.29 -1.89 -13.07
N ILE A 329 3.26 -2.19 -12.19
CA ILE A 329 4.31 -3.18 -12.43
C ILE A 329 3.73 -4.58 -12.60
N TYR A 330 2.70 -4.93 -11.84
CA TYR A 330 2.06 -6.25 -11.95
C TYR A 330 0.88 -6.27 -12.93
N CYS A 331 0.74 -5.26 -13.79
CA CYS A 331 -0.30 -5.17 -14.81
C CYS A 331 -1.72 -5.37 -14.26
N VAL A 332 -1.99 -4.86 -13.06
CA VAL A 332 -3.31 -4.84 -12.44
C VAL A 332 -4.12 -3.63 -12.91
N VAL A 333 -3.42 -2.51 -13.14
CA VAL A 333 -3.95 -1.33 -13.83
C VAL A 333 -3.23 -1.13 -15.16
N GLU A 334 -3.81 -0.37 -16.07
CA GLU A 334 -3.21 -0.11 -17.36
C GLU A 334 -1.87 0.63 -17.22
N MET A 335 -0.81 0.16 -17.91
CA MET A 335 0.51 0.80 -17.86
C MET A 335 0.48 2.29 -18.26
N ARG A 336 -0.50 2.71 -19.05
CA ARG A 336 -0.65 4.10 -19.48
C ARG A 336 -0.90 5.06 -18.31
N THR A 337 -1.49 4.61 -17.19
CA THR A 337 -1.69 5.46 -16.00
C THR A 337 -0.36 5.88 -15.38
N GLY A 338 0.73 5.15 -15.65
CA GLY A 338 2.08 5.53 -15.29
C GLY A 338 2.53 6.84 -15.93
N ALA A 339 1.88 7.33 -16.98
CA ALA A 339 2.27 8.58 -17.64
C ALA A 339 2.19 9.78 -16.69
N ASP A 340 1.12 9.86 -15.91
CA ASP A 340 0.87 10.91 -14.92
C ASP A 340 1.81 10.85 -13.71
N ILE A 341 2.47 9.71 -13.50
CA ILE A 341 3.49 9.51 -12.47
C ILE A 341 4.88 9.82 -13.01
N PHE A 342 5.23 9.31 -14.20
CA PHE A 342 6.58 9.48 -14.76
C PHE A 342 6.87 10.95 -15.07
N LYS A 343 5.86 11.75 -15.43
CA LYS A 343 6.03 13.20 -15.61
C LYS A 343 6.51 13.94 -14.36
N GLN A 344 6.25 13.38 -13.17
CA GLN A 344 6.63 13.96 -11.88
C GLN A 344 8.10 13.68 -11.49
N TYR A 345 8.82 12.87 -12.26
CA TYR A 345 10.16 12.36 -11.91
C TYR A 345 11.18 13.43 -11.56
N MET A 346 11.19 14.56 -12.27
CA MET A 346 12.13 15.66 -11.99
C MET A 346 11.66 16.54 -10.84
N ARG A 347 10.36 16.88 -10.80
CA ARG A 347 9.78 17.78 -9.79
C ARG A 347 9.93 17.23 -8.38
N TYR A 348 9.66 15.94 -8.21
CA TYR A 348 9.72 15.26 -6.91
C TYR A 348 10.88 14.26 -6.83
N TYR A 349 12.02 14.59 -7.45
CA TYR A 349 13.16 13.67 -7.53
C TYR A 349 13.68 13.23 -6.15
N ASN A 350 13.78 14.15 -5.19
CA ASN A 350 14.29 13.85 -3.84
C ASN A 350 13.29 12.98 -3.05
N ASP A 351 12.00 13.27 -3.20
CA ASP A 351 10.94 12.63 -2.42
C ASP A 351 10.55 11.25 -2.97
N TYR A 352 10.53 11.08 -4.31
CA TYR A 352 9.93 9.92 -4.98
C TYR A 352 10.77 9.37 -6.14
N GLY A 353 11.91 9.98 -6.47
CA GLY A 353 12.66 9.67 -7.70
C GLY A 353 13.13 8.23 -7.80
N ASP A 354 13.50 7.59 -6.69
CA ASP A 354 13.88 6.19 -6.66
C ASP A 354 12.70 5.24 -6.96
N ILE A 355 11.52 5.49 -6.38
CA ILE A 355 10.29 4.72 -6.64
C ILE A 355 9.89 4.86 -8.11
N ILE A 356 9.80 6.09 -8.63
CA ILE A 356 9.39 6.35 -10.02
C ILE A 356 10.39 5.70 -11.00
N LYS A 357 11.70 5.82 -10.73
CA LYS A 357 12.75 5.21 -11.55
C LYS A 357 12.66 3.69 -11.58
N GLU A 358 12.43 3.04 -10.44
CA GLU A 358 12.27 1.60 -10.38
C GLU A 358 11.01 1.15 -11.12
N THR A 359 9.89 1.88 -10.98
CA THR A 359 8.66 1.63 -11.74
C THR A 359 8.89 1.70 -13.25
N MET A 360 9.56 2.75 -13.74
CA MET A 360 9.95 2.85 -15.16
C MET A 360 10.88 1.70 -15.60
N SER A 361 11.77 1.25 -14.72
CA SER A 361 12.68 0.14 -15.00
C SER A 361 11.92 -1.18 -15.14
N LYS A 362 10.98 -1.46 -14.23
CA LYS A 362 10.18 -2.68 -14.20
C LYS A 362 9.16 -2.72 -15.34
N THR A 363 8.46 -1.63 -15.63
CA THR A 363 7.55 -1.57 -16.80
C THR A 363 8.29 -1.84 -18.10
N ARG A 364 9.51 -1.29 -18.27
CA ARG A 364 10.37 -1.58 -19.43
C ARG A 364 10.82 -3.04 -19.52
N GLN A 365 11.04 -3.71 -18.39
CA GLN A 365 11.40 -5.14 -18.38
C GLN A 365 10.24 -6.02 -18.83
N ILE A 366 9.00 -5.60 -18.53
CA ILE A 366 7.78 -6.32 -18.86
C ILE A 366 7.40 -6.07 -20.32
N ASP A 367 7.27 -4.80 -20.71
CA ASP A 367 6.95 -4.41 -22.08
C ASP A 367 7.69 -3.11 -22.45
N LYS A 368 8.73 -3.25 -23.27
CA LYS A 368 9.56 -2.12 -23.72
C LYS A 368 8.80 -1.14 -24.61
N ILE A 369 7.91 -1.65 -25.47
CA ILE A 369 7.19 -0.81 -26.44
C ILE A 369 6.15 -0.01 -25.67
N GLN A 370 5.35 -0.68 -24.83
CA GLN A 370 4.34 0.02 -24.04
C GLN A 370 4.96 1.00 -23.05
N CYS A 371 6.09 0.65 -22.41
CA CYS A 371 6.83 1.59 -21.58
C CYS A 371 7.26 2.84 -22.36
N ALA A 372 7.78 2.68 -23.58
CA ALA A 372 8.17 3.80 -24.43
C ALA A 372 6.97 4.69 -24.83
N LYS A 373 5.81 4.09 -25.10
CA LYS A 373 4.55 4.82 -25.32
C LYS A 373 4.12 5.61 -24.09
N THR A 374 4.23 5.03 -22.90
CA THR A 374 3.90 5.72 -21.65
C THR A 374 4.86 6.88 -21.37
N LEU A 375 6.17 6.71 -21.64
CA LEU A 375 7.17 7.77 -21.47
C LEU A 375 6.91 8.97 -22.39
N ILE A 376 6.57 8.73 -23.67
CA ILE A 376 6.25 9.84 -24.58
C ILE A 376 4.92 10.50 -24.21
N LEU A 377 3.93 9.72 -23.75
CA LEU A 377 2.67 10.26 -23.24
C LEU A 377 2.90 11.20 -22.04
N SER A 378 3.80 10.88 -21.11
CA SER A 378 4.19 11.79 -20.02
C SER A 378 4.71 13.13 -20.53
N LEU A 379 5.57 13.12 -21.56
CA LEU A 379 6.12 14.33 -22.15
C LEU A 379 5.05 15.12 -22.91
N GLN A 380 4.14 14.44 -23.60
CA GLN A 380 3.00 15.05 -24.29
C GLN A 380 2.05 15.74 -23.29
N GLN A 381 1.77 15.12 -22.15
CA GLN A 381 0.96 15.71 -21.07
C GLN A 381 1.62 16.99 -20.53
N LEU A 382 2.91 16.95 -20.16
CA LEU A 382 3.64 18.14 -19.71
C LEU A 382 3.68 19.25 -20.75
N PHE A 383 3.82 18.90 -22.03
CA PHE A 383 3.80 19.88 -23.12
C PHE A 383 2.44 20.56 -23.24
N ASN A 384 1.34 19.81 -23.12
CA ASN A 384 -0.01 20.38 -23.12
C ASN A 384 -0.30 21.24 -21.88
N GLU A 385 0.17 20.82 -20.69
CA GLU A 385 0.07 21.61 -19.46
C GLU A 385 0.79 22.96 -19.63
N MET A 386 2.03 22.95 -20.13
CA MET A 386 2.78 24.16 -20.46
C MET A 386 2.07 25.04 -21.49
N LEU A 387 1.48 24.45 -22.55
CA LEU A 387 0.70 25.21 -23.54
C LEU A 387 -0.54 25.86 -22.93
N SER A 388 -1.20 25.19 -21.98
CA SER A 388 -2.37 25.73 -21.28
C SER A 388 -2.00 26.94 -20.41
N GLU A 389 -0.80 26.94 -19.82
CA GLU A 389 -0.32 28.02 -18.94
C GLU A 389 0.29 29.19 -19.71
N LEU A 390 1.12 28.91 -20.72
CA LEU A 390 1.93 29.91 -21.43
C LEU A 390 1.36 30.31 -22.81
N GLY A 391 0.40 29.55 -23.34
CA GLY A 391 -0.14 29.72 -24.68
C GLY A 391 0.77 29.19 -25.80
N HIS A 392 0.30 29.28 -27.04
CA HIS A 392 0.98 28.74 -28.23
C HIS A 392 2.19 29.56 -28.71
N GLY A 393 2.37 30.78 -28.20
CA GLY A 393 3.50 31.67 -28.50
C GLY A 393 4.65 31.59 -27.50
N PHE A 394 4.73 30.51 -26.71
CA PHE A 394 5.71 30.36 -25.65
C PHE A 394 7.17 30.45 -26.15
N ASP A 395 8.05 30.97 -25.30
CA ASP A 395 9.49 30.98 -25.59
C ASP A 395 10.09 29.58 -25.34
N ARG A 396 10.75 29.01 -26.35
CA ARG A 396 11.45 27.72 -26.25
C ARG A 396 12.68 27.78 -25.34
N SER A 397 13.16 28.98 -25.00
CA SER A 397 14.21 29.16 -23.99
C SER A 397 13.68 29.22 -22.55
N SER A 398 12.36 29.18 -22.36
CA SER A 398 11.73 29.18 -21.04
C SER A 398 12.18 27.97 -20.19
N SER A 399 12.22 28.19 -18.88
CA SER A 399 12.53 27.15 -17.90
C SER A 399 11.57 25.96 -17.99
N ALA A 400 10.28 26.21 -18.24
CA ALA A 400 9.26 25.17 -18.41
C ALA A 400 9.60 24.24 -19.58
N PHE A 401 9.82 24.79 -20.79
CA PHE A 401 10.17 23.99 -21.96
C PHE A 401 11.51 23.26 -21.79
N CYS A 402 12.52 23.95 -21.28
CA CYS A 402 13.84 23.36 -21.01
C CYS A 402 13.77 22.23 -19.97
N GLY A 403 12.90 22.37 -18.96
CA GLY A 403 12.63 21.33 -17.96
C GLY A 403 12.05 20.06 -18.59
N ILE A 404 11.08 20.19 -19.49
CA ILE A 404 10.51 19.04 -20.23
C ILE A 404 11.58 18.39 -21.12
N LYS A 405 12.41 19.19 -21.79
CA LYS A 405 13.52 18.70 -22.63
C LYS A 405 14.57 17.95 -21.80
N GLU A 406 14.94 18.46 -20.62
CA GLU A 406 15.85 17.77 -19.70
C GLU A 406 15.25 16.44 -19.17
N LEU A 407 13.95 16.42 -18.85
CA LEU A 407 13.27 15.16 -18.50
C LEU A 407 13.32 14.16 -19.66
N ALA A 408 13.06 14.59 -20.89
CA ALA A 408 13.17 13.75 -22.08
C ALA A 408 14.59 13.19 -22.27
N ARG A 409 15.63 14.00 -22.05
CA ARG A 409 17.02 13.55 -22.05
C ARG A 409 17.25 12.46 -21.00
N ARG A 410 16.71 12.61 -19.79
CA ARG A 410 16.80 11.58 -18.74
C ARG A 410 16.05 10.30 -19.10
N PHE A 411 14.86 10.40 -19.69
CA PHE A 411 14.13 9.24 -20.22
C PHE A 411 14.90 8.51 -21.31
N SER A 412 15.54 9.24 -22.23
CA SER A 412 16.37 8.67 -23.30
C SER A 412 17.49 7.78 -22.73
N LEU A 413 18.11 8.17 -21.60
CA LEU A 413 19.15 7.37 -20.94
C LEU A 413 18.65 6.00 -20.44
N THR A 414 17.34 5.83 -20.20
CA THR A 414 16.77 4.57 -19.68
C THR A 414 16.79 3.41 -20.68
N PHE A 415 16.91 3.70 -21.98
CA PHE A 415 17.00 2.69 -23.06
C PHE A 415 18.38 2.04 -23.17
N GLY A 416 19.36 2.45 -22.35
CA GLY A 416 20.69 1.87 -22.32
C GLY A 416 21.52 2.15 -23.59
N LEU A 417 22.54 1.32 -23.81
CA LEU A 417 23.45 1.40 -24.96
C LEU A 417 23.18 0.33 -26.04
N ASP A 418 22.46 -0.74 -25.69
CA ASP A 418 22.11 -1.83 -26.62
C ASP A 418 20.92 -1.42 -27.49
N GLN A 419 21.21 -0.71 -28.58
CA GLN A 419 20.21 -0.20 -29.52
C GLN A 419 19.40 -1.31 -30.20
N VAL A 420 19.94 -2.52 -30.32
CA VAL A 420 19.23 -3.65 -30.96
C VAL A 420 18.06 -4.08 -30.08
N LYS A 421 18.27 -4.16 -28.76
CA LYS A 421 17.23 -4.58 -27.81
C LYS A 421 16.10 -3.57 -27.60
N THR A 422 16.31 -2.31 -27.96
CA THR A 422 15.35 -1.21 -27.76
C THR A 422 14.87 -0.59 -29.05
N ARG A 423 15.29 -1.13 -30.20
CA ARG A 423 15.02 -0.65 -31.55
C ARG A 423 13.55 -0.32 -31.78
N ASP A 424 12.67 -1.31 -31.59
CA ASP A 424 11.24 -1.16 -31.89
C ASP A 424 10.53 -0.19 -30.92
N ALA A 425 10.97 -0.17 -29.66
CA ALA A 425 10.43 0.73 -28.66
C ALA A 425 10.76 2.20 -28.98
N ILE A 426 12.02 2.48 -29.38
CA ILE A 426 12.42 3.83 -29.80
C ILE A 426 11.74 4.22 -31.11
N ALA A 427 11.61 3.31 -32.08
CA ALA A 427 10.90 3.59 -33.33
C ALA A 427 9.44 3.95 -33.07
N MET A 428 8.75 3.22 -32.18
CA MET A 428 7.39 3.52 -31.76
C MET A 428 7.29 4.86 -31.03
N LEU A 429 8.24 5.16 -30.13
CA LEU A 429 8.32 6.45 -29.42
C LEU A 429 8.40 7.63 -30.40
N HIS A 430 9.23 7.51 -31.44
CA HIS A 430 9.32 8.54 -32.49
C HIS A 430 8.03 8.63 -33.32
N LYS A 431 7.41 7.50 -33.65
CA LYS A 431 6.15 7.47 -34.37
C LYS A 431 5.05 8.25 -33.63
N ASP A 432 4.83 7.91 -32.35
CA ASP A 432 3.80 8.55 -31.52
C ASP A 432 4.13 10.03 -31.25
N GLY A 433 5.41 10.38 -31.11
CA GLY A 433 5.85 11.77 -30.96
C GLY A 433 5.64 12.62 -32.23
N ILE A 434 5.86 12.04 -33.42
CA ILE A 434 5.58 12.70 -34.71
C ILE A 434 4.07 12.89 -34.86
N GLU A 435 3.28 11.85 -34.63
CA GLU A 435 1.81 11.96 -34.71
C GLU A 435 1.27 13.07 -33.81
N PHE A 436 1.79 13.18 -32.58
CA PHE A 436 1.42 14.27 -31.67
C PHE A 436 1.82 15.66 -32.19
N ALA A 437 3.03 15.80 -32.75
CA ALA A 437 3.54 17.08 -33.24
C ALA A 437 2.69 17.67 -34.38
N PHE A 438 2.05 16.82 -35.18
CA PHE A 438 1.20 17.19 -36.32
C PHE A 438 -0.30 16.93 -36.07
N LYS A 439 -0.70 16.59 -34.84
CA LYS A 439 -2.08 16.23 -34.50
C LYS A 439 -3.05 17.40 -34.69
N GLU A 440 -2.67 18.57 -34.18
CA GLU A 440 -3.51 19.77 -34.18
C GLU A 440 -3.01 20.76 -35.24
N PRO A 441 -3.91 21.34 -36.06
CA PRO A 441 -3.55 22.29 -37.11
C PRO A 441 -2.99 23.61 -36.54
N SER A 442 -2.50 24.48 -37.41
CA SER A 442 -1.93 25.75 -36.97
C SER A 442 -2.98 26.68 -36.37
N PRO A 443 -2.74 27.26 -35.18
CA PRO A 443 -3.60 28.31 -34.63
C PRO A 443 -3.55 29.62 -35.45
N GLN A 444 -2.57 29.76 -36.35
CA GLN A 444 -2.35 30.95 -37.17
C GLN A 444 -3.00 30.87 -38.57
N GLY A 445 -3.73 29.78 -38.87
CA GLY A 445 -4.39 29.55 -40.15
C GLY A 445 -3.60 28.67 -41.12
N GLU A 446 -4.15 28.44 -42.32
CA GLU A 446 -3.54 27.60 -43.35
C GLU A 446 -2.13 28.09 -43.73
N GLY A 447 -1.17 27.16 -43.79
CA GLY A 447 0.24 27.44 -44.06
C GLY A 447 1.08 27.83 -42.84
N GLY A 448 0.46 28.04 -41.68
CA GLY A 448 1.17 28.24 -40.41
C GLY A 448 1.75 26.93 -39.85
N PRO A 449 2.74 27.00 -38.92
CA PRO A 449 3.27 25.80 -38.28
C PRO A 449 2.20 25.12 -37.42
N PRO A 450 2.13 23.77 -37.39
CA PRO A 450 1.23 23.04 -36.50
C PRO A 450 1.40 23.43 -35.03
N LEU A 451 0.33 23.35 -34.25
CA LEU A 451 0.31 23.78 -32.84
C LEU A 451 1.45 23.13 -32.01
N ASN A 452 1.69 21.84 -32.23
CA ASN A 452 2.61 21.04 -31.43
C ASN A 452 4.00 20.88 -32.07
N LEU A 453 4.33 21.64 -33.12
CA LEU A 453 5.57 21.45 -33.88
C LEU A 453 6.83 21.52 -33.01
N ALA A 454 6.83 22.38 -31.99
CA ALA A 454 7.95 22.54 -31.06
C ALA A 454 8.25 21.27 -30.25
N PHE A 455 7.29 20.34 -30.11
CA PHE A 455 7.49 19.05 -29.42
C PHE A 455 8.58 18.19 -30.10
N LEU A 456 8.83 18.38 -31.39
CA LEU A 456 9.91 17.67 -32.09
C LEU A 456 11.31 17.98 -31.51
N ASP A 457 11.51 19.14 -30.88
CA ASP A 457 12.78 19.46 -30.21
C ASP A 457 12.96 18.64 -28.91
N ILE A 458 11.87 18.38 -28.18
CA ILE A 458 11.87 17.43 -27.04
C ILE A 458 12.12 16.00 -27.56
N LEU A 459 11.44 15.62 -28.65
CA LEU A 459 11.60 14.30 -29.28
C LEU A 459 13.04 14.08 -29.80
N SER A 460 13.74 15.16 -30.15
CA SER A 460 15.11 15.10 -30.69
C SER A 460 16.09 14.45 -29.70
N GLU A 461 15.85 14.56 -28.39
CA GLU A 461 16.66 13.94 -27.32
C GLU A 461 16.72 12.40 -27.40
N PHE A 462 15.74 11.77 -28.07
CA PHE A 462 15.69 10.33 -28.30
C PHE A 462 16.40 9.90 -29.59
N SER A 463 16.71 10.83 -30.49
CA SER A 463 17.29 10.53 -31.82
C SER A 463 18.68 9.91 -31.74
N SER A 464 19.40 10.11 -30.63
CA SER A 464 20.69 9.47 -30.35
C SER A 464 20.57 7.96 -30.12
N LYS A 465 19.37 7.47 -29.77
CA LYS A 465 19.08 6.06 -29.50
C LYS A 465 18.61 5.28 -30.73
N LEU A 466 18.20 5.97 -31.80
CA LEU A 466 17.87 5.34 -33.09
C LEU A 466 19.12 4.79 -33.78
N MET A 467 19.00 3.57 -34.33
CA MET A 467 20.01 3.05 -35.25
C MET A 467 19.99 3.81 -36.57
N ARG A 468 21.11 3.81 -37.30
CA ARG A 468 21.25 4.52 -38.57
C ARG A 468 20.19 4.12 -39.62
N GLN A 469 19.78 2.85 -39.65
CA GLN A 469 18.74 2.37 -40.56
C GLN A 469 17.37 2.94 -40.19
N ASP A 470 17.01 2.91 -38.89
CA ASP A 470 15.72 3.39 -38.41
C ASP A 470 15.58 4.91 -38.52
N LYS A 471 16.69 5.66 -38.45
CA LYS A 471 16.67 7.11 -38.76
C LYS A 471 16.09 7.41 -40.13
N ARG A 472 16.38 6.58 -41.15
CA ARG A 472 15.78 6.73 -42.49
C ARG A 472 14.29 6.43 -42.48
N THR A 473 13.89 5.34 -41.81
CA THR A 473 12.47 4.96 -41.70
C THR A 473 11.65 6.02 -40.97
N VAL A 474 12.16 6.54 -39.86
CA VAL A 474 11.52 7.63 -39.10
C VAL A 474 11.45 8.91 -39.93
N HIS A 475 12.50 9.23 -40.70
CA HIS A 475 12.46 10.37 -41.62
C HIS A 475 11.40 10.21 -42.72
N MET A 476 11.35 9.04 -43.38
CA MET A 476 10.29 8.74 -44.36
C MET A 476 8.88 8.76 -43.75
N TYR A 477 8.74 8.43 -42.47
CA TYR A 477 7.48 8.54 -41.76
C TYR A 477 7.11 10.02 -41.51
N LEU A 478 8.07 10.82 -41.05
CA LEU A 478 7.92 12.27 -40.87
C LEU A 478 7.51 12.97 -42.17
N GLU A 479 8.11 12.60 -43.30
CA GLU A 479 7.78 13.16 -44.62
C GLU A 479 6.30 13.02 -45.00
N ARG A 480 5.57 12.04 -44.43
CA ARG A 480 4.12 11.88 -44.68
C ARG A 480 3.28 12.99 -44.06
N PHE A 481 3.81 13.68 -43.05
CA PHE A 481 3.14 14.77 -42.35
C PHE A 481 3.60 16.15 -42.81
N MET A 482 4.75 16.22 -43.49
CA MET A 482 5.26 17.46 -44.06
C MET A 482 4.56 17.74 -45.38
N THR A 483 3.63 18.69 -45.39
CA THR A 483 3.14 19.30 -46.64
C THR A 483 4.16 20.33 -47.10
N PHE A 484 4.70 20.15 -48.32
CA PHE A 484 5.61 21.11 -48.96
C PHE A 484 4.87 22.29 -49.57
#